data_AF-B6AP98-F1
#
_entry.id   AF-B6AP98-F1
#
_cell.length_a   1.000
_cell.length_b   1.000
_cell.length_c   1.000
_cell.angle_alpha   90.00
_cell.angle_beta   90.00
_cell.angle_gamma   90.00
#
_symmetry.space_group_name_H-M   'P 1'
#
loop_
_entity.id
_entity.type
_entity.pdbx_description
1 polymer ?
#
loop_
_entity_poly.entity_id
_entity_poly.type
_entity_poly.pdbx_seq_one_letter_code
_entity_poly.pdbx_strand_id
1 'polypeptide(L)'
;MDPLTRRVRKIGKNSGRPVLPGDAGFTMVEIMAVLLAIAILTWLLLPKIQGFLGGGKVAATEESIQGLIDTAHSFAATNGNLYTGLGAKAAQGYSASTNPDLPTNYSSSGSPNPFGGSGTLTETGPYSFSVTETLIPAGACNQLVNHFLSEGSPSCSSSTFTFEGQ
;
A
#
# COMPACT_ATOMS: atom_id res chain seq x y z
N MET A 1 -85.81 -42.05 32.68
CA MET A 1 -84.99 -42.70 33.72
C MET A 1 -83.56 -42.63 33.18
N ASP A 2 -82.64 -41.80 33.62
CA ASP A 2 -82.48 -41.01 34.83
C ASP A 2 -81.53 -39.81 34.50
N PRO A 3 -81.53 -38.74 35.32
CA PRO A 3 -80.94 -37.43 35.06
C PRO A 3 -79.54 -37.23 35.68
N LEU A 4 -79.07 -35.96 35.63
CA LEU A 4 -77.92 -35.39 36.35
C LEU A 4 -76.59 -35.73 35.68
N THR A 5 -75.59 -34.87 35.53
CA THR A 5 -75.18 -33.59 36.13
C THR A 5 -74.08 -33.09 35.16
N ARG A 6 -73.58 -31.85 35.15
CA ARG A 6 -72.43 -31.47 35.99
C ARG A 6 -71.89 -30.10 35.55
N ARG A 7 -72.04 -29.14 36.47
CA ARG A 7 -71.13 -28.04 36.84
C ARG A 7 -70.43 -27.23 35.73
N VAL A 8 -70.89 -25.98 35.63
CA VAL A 8 -70.08 -24.78 35.32
C VAL A 8 -68.79 -24.80 36.14
N ARG A 9 -67.64 -24.64 35.47
CA ARG A 9 -66.35 -24.35 36.12
C ARG A 9 -65.77 -23.07 35.51
N LYS A 10 -65.59 -22.07 36.37
CA LYS A 10 -64.99 -20.76 36.10
C LYS A 10 -63.70 -20.88 35.30
N ILE A 11 -63.64 -20.21 34.14
CA ILE A 11 -62.39 -19.91 33.45
C ILE A 11 -61.80 -18.68 34.14
N GLY A 12 -60.90 -18.93 35.08
CA GLY A 12 -60.08 -17.91 35.71
C GLY A 12 -58.67 -18.46 35.82
N LYS A 13 -57.84 -18.18 34.82
CA LYS A 13 -56.39 -18.31 34.97
C LYS A 13 -55.73 -17.24 34.13
N ASN A 14 -55.39 -16.12 34.79
CA ASN A 14 -54.45 -15.14 34.27
C ASN A 14 -53.20 -15.88 33.80
N SER A 15 -52.98 -15.85 32.49
CA SER A 15 -51.77 -16.33 31.84
C SER A 15 -50.63 -15.38 32.18
N GLY A 16 -50.06 -15.57 33.37
CA GLY A 16 -48.71 -15.10 33.66
C GLY A 16 -47.77 -15.75 32.65
N ARG A 17 -47.33 -14.99 31.65
CA ARG A 17 -46.32 -15.44 30.69
C ARG A 17 -45.02 -15.69 31.47
N PRO A 18 -44.38 -16.85 31.31
CA PRO A 18 -43.06 -17.06 31.88
C PRO A 18 -42.10 -16.05 31.25
N VAL A 19 -41.54 -15.15 32.07
CA VAL A 19 -40.43 -14.29 31.68
C VAL A 19 -39.25 -15.23 31.47
N LEU A 20 -38.84 -15.42 30.22
CA LEU A 20 -37.61 -16.16 29.89
C LEU A 20 -36.44 -15.38 30.51
N PRO A 21 -35.59 -16.01 31.34
CA PRO A 21 -34.40 -15.36 31.88
C PRO A 21 -33.38 -15.18 30.75
N GLY A 22 -33.51 -14.09 30.00
CA GLY A 22 -32.72 -13.83 28.78
C GLY A 22 -32.30 -12.38 28.59
N ASP A 23 -32.79 -11.44 29.39
CA ASP A 23 -32.45 -10.02 29.26
C ASP A 23 -31.47 -9.59 30.37
N ALA A 24 -30.32 -10.25 30.44
CA ALA A 24 -29.18 -9.74 31.20
C ALA A 24 -28.42 -8.76 30.31
N GLY A 25 -28.71 -7.46 30.43
CA GLY A 25 -27.95 -6.41 29.77
C GLY A 25 -26.47 -6.43 30.21
N PHE A 26 -25.57 -6.10 29.28
CA PHE A 26 -24.14 -5.96 29.57
C PHE A 26 -23.92 -5.05 30.77
N THR A 27 -23.16 -5.53 31.76
CA THR A 27 -22.86 -4.72 32.94
C THR A 27 -21.91 -3.58 32.57
N MET A 28 -22.02 -2.43 33.24
CA MET A 28 -21.12 -1.28 33.01
C MET A 28 -19.64 -1.66 33.18
N VAL A 29 -19.34 -2.58 34.10
CA VAL A 29 -17.97 -3.04 34.35
C VAL A 29 -17.43 -3.90 33.21
N GLU A 30 -18.31 -4.68 32.55
CA GLU A 30 -17.95 -5.56 31.46
C GLU A 30 -17.64 -4.77 30.19
N ILE A 31 -18.41 -3.71 29.91
CA ILE A 31 -18.08 -2.78 28.83
C ILE A 31 -16.73 -2.10 29.10
N MET A 32 -16.42 -1.70 30.34
CA MET A 32 -15.11 -1.14 30.68
C MET A 32 -13.96 -2.15 30.49
N ALA A 33 -14.16 -3.42 30.90
CA ALA A 33 -13.17 -4.47 30.72
C ALA A 33 -12.91 -4.77 29.24
N VAL A 34 -13.96 -4.79 28.41
CA VAL A 34 -13.85 -4.98 26.96
C VAL A 34 -13.10 -3.82 26.29
N LEU A 35 -13.42 -2.57 26.66
CA LEU A 35 -12.70 -1.40 26.14
C LEU A 35 -11.21 -1.42 26.53
N LEU A 36 -10.90 -1.84 27.75
CA LEU A 36 -9.51 -1.98 28.22
C LEU A 36 -8.77 -3.09 27.44
N ALA A 37 -9.43 -4.22 27.18
CA ALA A 37 -8.88 -5.27 26.34
C ALA A 37 -8.60 -4.78 24.90
N ILE A 38 -9.55 -4.05 24.29
CA ILE A 38 -9.38 -3.47 22.95
C ILE A 38 -8.22 -2.45 22.92
N ALA A 39 -8.07 -1.63 23.96
CA ALA A 39 -6.99 -0.65 24.04
C ALA A 39 -5.60 -1.31 24.09
N ILE A 40 -5.47 -2.41 24.84
CA ILE A 40 -4.21 -3.18 24.90
C ILE A 40 -3.93 -3.85 23.55
N LEU A 41 -4.94 -4.46 22.94
CA LEU A 41 -4.78 -5.13 21.65
C LEU A 41 -4.39 -4.15 20.54
N THR A 42 -5.02 -2.98 20.49
CA THR A 42 -4.68 -1.95 19.49
C THR A 42 -3.25 -1.46 19.69
N TRP A 43 -2.80 -1.19 20.93
CA TRP A 43 -1.42 -0.79 21.22
C TRP A 43 -0.38 -1.77 20.67
N LEU A 44 -0.62 -3.08 20.78
CA LEU A 44 0.29 -4.12 20.27
C LEU A 44 0.28 -4.25 18.75
N LEU A 45 -0.81 -3.85 18.08
CA LEU A 45 -0.98 -3.95 16.63
C LEU A 45 -0.35 -2.78 15.86
N LEU A 46 -0.30 -1.58 16.45
CA LEU A 46 0.24 -0.37 15.81
C LEU A 46 1.62 -0.56 15.13
N PRO A 47 2.67 -1.08 15.80
CA PRO A 47 4.00 -1.18 15.19
C PRO A 47 4.03 -2.17 14.02
N LYS A 48 3.18 -3.21 14.04
CA LYS A 48 3.13 -4.20 12.95
C LYS A 48 2.54 -3.62 11.66
N ILE A 49 1.50 -2.79 11.80
CA ILE A 49 0.85 -2.12 10.66
C ILE A 49 1.83 -1.15 9.99
N GLN A 50 2.63 -0.43 10.77
CA GLN A 50 3.66 0.48 10.25
C GLN A 50 4.75 -0.26 9.47
N GLY A 51 5.20 -1.42 9.96
CA GLY A 51 6.18 -2.26 9.25
C GLY A 51 5.66 -2.81 7.92
N PHE A 52 4.40 -3.26 7.88
CA PHE A 52 3.77 -3.78 6.67
C PHE A 52 3.59 -2.69 5.60
N LEU A 53 3.15 -1.50 6.01
CA LEU A 53 3.07 -0.33 5.12
C LEU A 53 4.43 0.08 4.57
N GLY A 54 5.50 -0.08 5.37
CA GLY A 54 6.87 0.15 4.91
C GLY A 54 7.29 -0.79 3.79
N GLY A 55 7.09 -2.10 3.96
CA GLY A 55 7.45 -3.11 2.94
C GLY A 55 6.69 -2.94 1.62
N GLY A 56 5.39 -2.65 1.68
CA GLY A 56 4.59 -2.41 0.46
C GLY A 56 5.05 -1.18 -0.32
N LYS A 57 5.49 -0.11 0.38
CA LYS A 57 6.05 1.07 -0.27
C LYS A 57 7.39 0.79 -0.95
N VAL A 58 8.25 -0.04 -0.34
CA VAL A 58 9.52 -0.44 -0.95
C VAL A 58 9.27 -1.22 -2.24
N ALA A 59 8.41 -2.24 -2.21
CA ALA A 59 8.09 -3.02 -3.41
C ALA A 59 7.50 -2.17 -4.54
N ALA A 60 6.59 -1.24 -4.22
CA ALA A 60 6.05 -0.32 -5.22
C ALA A 60 7.11 0.65 -5.78
N THR A 61 8.11 1.05 -4.97
CA THR A 61 9.27 1.80 -5.47
C THR A 61 10.20 0.95 -6.32
N GLU A 62 10.41 -0.32 -6.00
CA GLU A 62 11.18 -1.27 -6.83
C GLU A 62 10.55 -1.40 -8.22
N GLU A 63 9.23 -1.61 -8.29
CA GLU A 63 8.49 -1.66 -9.57
C GLU A 63 8.59 -0.36 -10.37
N SER A 64 8.53 0.80 -9.68
CA SER A 64 8.71 2.12 -10.31
C SER A 64 10.12 2.24 -10.92
N ILE A 65 11.16 1.91 -10.16
CA ILE A 65 12.56 1.96 -10.63
C ILE A 65 12.76 1.02 -11.81
N GLN A 66 12.27 -0.22 -11.71
CA GLN A 66 12.37 -1.19 -12.81
C GLN A 66 11.68 -0.68 -14.07
N GLY A 67 10.48 -0.11 -13.93
CA GLY A 67 9.78 0.50 -15.06
C GLY A 67 10.59 1.60 -15.74
N LEU A 68 11.32 2.43 -14.97
CA LEU A 68 12.19 3.48 -15.52
C LEU A 68 13.44 2.91 -16.20
N ILE A 69 14.03 1.85 -15.65
CA ILE A 69 15.15 1.12 -16.26
C ILE A 69 14.71 0.51 -17.59
N ASP A 70 13.55 -0.15 -17.63
CA ASP A 70 12.98 -0.74 -18.84
C ASP A 70 12.67 0.34 -19.89
N THR A 71 12.18 1.51 -19.49
CA THR A 71 12.01 2.66 -20.39
C THR A 71 13.35 3.09 -21.00
N ALA A 72 14.42 3.16 -20.20
CA ALA A 72 15.73 3.54 -20.68
C ALA A 72 16.24 2.54 -21.73
N HIS A 73 16.15 1.23 -21.44
CA HIS A 73 16.54 0.17 -22.36
C HIS A 73 15.69 0.16 -23.64
N SER A 74 14.37 0.36 -23.54
CA SER A 74 13.48 0.47 -24.70
C SER A 74 13.87 1.68 -25.58
N PHE A 75 14.19 2.82 -24.96
CA PHE A 75 14.68 3.99 -25.68
C PHE A 75 15.99 3.69 -26.40
N ALA A 76 16.97 3.10 -25.72
CA ALA A 76 18.24 2.73 -26.36
C ALA A 76 18.03 1.76 -27.53
N ALA A 77 17.16 0.75 -27.37
CA ALA A 77 16.85 -0.22 -28.43
C ALA A 77 16.29 0.45 -29.70
N THR A 78 15.53 1.54 -29.57
CA THR A 78 14.99 2.31 -30.70
C THR A 78 15.93 3.38 -31.23
N ASN A 79 16.96 3.76 -30.47
CA ASN A 79 17.89 4.84 -30.76
C ASN A 79 19.33 4.35 -31.05
N GLY A 80 19.47 3.11 -31.55
CA GLY A 80 20.77 2.56 -31.95
C GLY A 80 21.70 2.24 -30.78
N ASN A 81 21.15 1.81 -29.66
CA ASN A 81 21.84 1.53 -28.39
C ASN A 81 22.46 2.77 -27.72
N LEU A 82 21.89 3.94 -27.98
CA LEU A 82 22.32 5.21 -27.38
C LEU A 82 21.22 5.78 -26.49
N TYR A 83 21.60 6.27 -25.31
CA TYR A 83 20.70 7.01 -24.42
C TYR A 83 20.65 8.51 -24.75
N THR A 84 21.33 8.95 -25.81
CA THR A 84 21.35 10.36 -26.23
C THR A 84 19.96 10.89 -26.53
N GLY A 85 19.54 11.89 -25.76
CA GLY A 85 18.21 12.50 -25.84
C GLY A 85 17.17 11.88 -24.90
N LEU A 86 17.54 10.88 -24.09
CA LEU A 86 16.63 10.25 -23.12
C LEU A 86 16.08 11.27 -22.12
N GLY A 87 16.94 12.16 -21.60
CA GLY A 87 16.51 13.22 -20.68
C GLY A 87 15.50 14.18 -21.31
N ALA A 88 15.67 14.51 -22.60
CA ALA A 88 14.73 15.34 -23.33
C ALA A 88 13.39 14.63 -23.58
N LYS A 89 13.41 13.32 -23.84
CA LYS A 89 12.20 12.48 -23.93
C LYS A 89 11.48 12.42 -22.58
N ALA A 90 12.20 12.16 -21.50
CA ALA A 90 11.65 12.11 -20.15
C ALA A 90 11.04 13.46 -19.72
N ALA A 91 11.67 14.58 -20.06
CA ALA A 91 11.16 15.91 -19.73
C ALA A 91 9.79 16.24 -20.38
N GLN A 92 9.42 15.56 -21.47
CA GLN A 92 8.10 15.72 -22.10
C GLN A 92 6.98 15.02 -21.33
N GLY A 93 7.33 14.13 -20.40
CA GLY A 93 6.37 13.28 -19.70
C GLY A 93 5.78 12.17 -20.58
N TYR A 94 4.95 11.35 -19.96
CA TYR A 94 4.21 10.30 -20.64
C TYR A 94 3.22 10.86 -21.66
N SER A 95 3.18 10.21 -22.82
CA SER A 95 2.21 10.49 -23.87
C SER A 95 2.01 9.21 -24.68
N ALA A 96 0.78 8.72 -24.76
CA ALA A 96 0.46 7.49 -25.49
C ALA A 96 0.83 7.54 -26.98
N SER A 97 0.95 8.75 -27.55
CA SER A 97 1.27 8.96 -28.97
C SER A 97 2.77 9.12 -29.22
N THR A 98 3.48 9.80 -28.32
CA THR A 98 4.87 10.22 -28.56
C THR A 98 5.88 9.49 -27.66
N ASN A 99 5.50 9.19 -26.42
CA ASN A 99 6.37 8.56 -25.42
C ASN A 99 5.66 7.40 -24.69
N PRO A 100 5.23 6.35 -25.42
CA PRO A 100 4.49 5.24 -24.82
C PRO A 100 5.36 4.38 -23.89
N ASP A 101 6.68 4.48 -23.98
CA ASP A 101 7.62 3.70 -23.16
C ASP A 101 7.74 4.19 -21.71
N LEU A 102 7.33 5.43 -21.42
CA LEU A 102 7.35 5.96 -20.05
C LEU A 102 6.18 5.38 -19.24
N PRO A 103 6.34 5.24 -17.91
CA PRO A 103 5.21 4.92 -17.03
C PRO A 103 4.07 5.93 -17.19
N THR A 104 2.82 5.49 -17.12
CA THR A 104 1.64 6.35 -17.39
C THR A 104 1.48 7.51 -16.40
N ASN A 105 2.05 7.37 -15.20
CA ASN A 105 2.11 8.38 -14.16
C ASN A 105 3.36 9.28 -14.25
N TYR A 106 4.23 9.07 -15.25
CA TYR A 106 5.43 9.87 -15.44
C TYR A 106 5.09 11.25 -16.01
N SER A 107 5.44 12.29 -15.27
CA SER A 107 5.27 13.69 -15.66
C SER A 107 6.60 14.33 -16.05
N SER A 108 6.59 15.60 -16.45
CA SER A 108 7.82 16.36 -16.66
C SER A 108 8.71 16.48 -15.40
N SER A 109 8.14 16.25 -14.21
CA SER A 109 8.84 16.24 -12.93
C SER A 109 9.19 14.83 -12.42
N GLY A 110 8.95 13.80 -13.23
CA GLY A 110 9.16 12.39 -12.87
C GLY A 110 7.88 11.62 -12.54
N SER A 111 8.07 10.37 -12.14
CA SER A 111 7.05 9.42 -11.64
C SER A 111 6.90 9.57 -10.12
N PRO A 112 5.71 9.84 -9.57
CA PRO A 112 5.51 9.90 -8.13
C PRO A 112 5.81 8.57 -7.43
N ASN A 113 6.49 8.60 -6.28
CA ASN A 113 6.76 7.41 -5.48
C ASN A 113 5.91 7.35 -4.18
N PRO A 114 5.73 6.15 -3.59
CA PRO A 114 4.91 5.96 -2.37
C PRO A 114 5.45 6.65 -1.10
N PHE A 115 6.68 7.16 -1.13
CA PHE A 115 7.30 7.92 -0.04
C PHE A 115 7.06 9.44 -0.15
N GLY A 116 6.38 9.88 -1.21
CA GLY A 116 6.01 11.28 -1.43
C GLY A 116 7.02 12.08 -2.26
N GLY A 117 8.08 11.43 -2.75
CA GLY A 117 9.01 11.99 -3.72
C GLY A 117 8.66 11.61 -5.16
N SER A 118 9.64 11.77 -6.03
CA SER A 118 9.55 11.34 -7.43
C SER A 118 10.81 10.63 -7.91
N GLY A 119 10.58 9.72 -8.86
CA GLY A 119 11.53 9.02 -9.69
C GLY A 119 11.76 9.76 -11.00
N THR A 120 13.01 10.09 -11.32
CA THR A 120 13.37 10.72 -12.59
C THR A 120 14.39 9.89 -13.35
N LEU A 121 14.26 9.90 -14.67
CA LEU A 121 15.17 9.25 -15.61
C LEU A 121 15.97 10.31 -16.36
N THR A 122 17.30 10.20 -16.35
CA THR A 122 18.21 11.17 -17.00
C THR A 122 19.34 10.43 -17.72
N GLU A 123 19.83 11.00 -18.82
CA GLU A 123 21.04 10.53 -19.49
C GLU A 123 22.28 11.04 -18.73
N THR A 124 23.23 10.14 -18.44
CA THR A 124 24.54 10.53 -17.87
C THR A 124 25.66 10.48 -18.91
N GLY A 125 25.41 9.80 -20.03
CA GLY A 125 26.32 9.71 -21.16
C GLY A 125 25.68 8.96 -22.33
N PRO A 126 26.38 8.83 -23.48
CA PRO A 126 25.81 8.18 -24.67
C PRO A 126 25.41 6.72 -24.44
N TYR A 127 26.08 6.04 -23.50
CA TYR A 127 25.84 4.63 -23.14
C TYR A 127 25.51 4.47 -21.66
N SER A 128 25.04 5.54 -21.00
CA SER A 128 24.69 5.45 -19.59
C SER A 128 23.53 6.35 -19.23
N PHE A 129 22.73 5.88 -18.28
CA PHE A 129 21.59 6.60 -17.75
C PHE A 129 21.59 6.53 -16.22
N SER A 130 20.82 7.42 -15.61
CA SER A 130 20.57 7.45 -14.18
C SER A 130 19.08 7.49 -13.90
N VAL A 131 18.65 6.64 -12.96
CA VAL A 131 17.33 6.68 -12.33
C VAL A 131 17.51 7.18 -10.90
N THR A 132 16.81 8.25 -10.54
CA THR A 132 16.90 8.81 -9.18
C THR A 132 15.53 8.88 -8.54
N GLU A 133 15.40 8.36 -7.32
CA GLU A 133 14.18 8.40 -6.51
C GLU A 133 14.43 9.25 -5.25
N THR A 134 13.57 10.24 -5.01
CA THR A 134 13.71 11.19 -3.89
C THR A 134 12.80 10.87 -2.71
N LEU A 135 13.13 11.42 -1.54
CA LEU A 135 12.39 11.24 -0.29
C LEU A 135 12.29 9.77 0.18
N ILE A 136 13.28 8.95 -0.17
CA ILE A 136 13.37 7.55 0.26
C ILE A 136 13.95 7.49 1.68
N PRO A 137 13.25 6.89 2.66
CA PRO A 137 13.79 6.69 4.01
C PRO A 137 15.05 5.81 3.96
N ALA A 138 16.05 6.09 4.81
CA ALA A 138 17.34 5.39 4.81
C ALA A 138 17.21 3.84 4.86
N GLY A 139 16.26 3.31 5.64
CA GLY A 139 15.99 1.87 5.71
C GLY A 139 15.50 1.28 4.38
N ALA A 140 14.60 1.98 3.69
CA ALA A 140 14.13 1.60 2.35
C ALA A 140 15.24 1.74 1.31
N CYS A 141 16.03 2.81 1.40
CA CYS A 141 17.13 3.09 0.46
C CYS A 141 18.15 1.94 0.44
N ASN A 142 18.56 1.45 1.62
CA ASN A 142 19.48 0.31 1.70
C ASN A 142 18.88 -0.99 1.12
N GLN A 143 17.56 -1.20 1.25
CA GLN A 143 16.89 -2.35 0.64
C GLN A 143 16.92 -2.25 -0.88
N LEU A 144 16.59 -1.07 -1.43
CA LEU A 144 16.66 -0.81 -2.88
C LEU A 144 18.08 -0.98 -3.42
N VAL A 145 19.10 -0.48 -2.71
CA VAL A 145 20.50 -0.69 -3.11
C VAL A 145 20.80 -2.16 -3.23
N ASN A 146 20.51 -2.94 -2.18
CA ASN A 146 20.77 -4.38 -2.19
C ASN A 146 20.02 -5.12 -3.31
N HIS A 147 18.81 -4.67 -3.66
CA HIS A 147 18.02 -5.23 -4.76
C HIS A 147 18.71 -5.03 -6.12
N PHE A 148 19.13 -3.79 -6.42
CA PHE A 148 19.64 -3.42 -7.74
C PHE A 148 21.17 -3.62 -7.93
N LEU A 149 21.87 -4.17 -6.93
CA LEU A 149 23.34 -4.36 -6.97
C LEU A 149 23.81 -5.25 -8.13
N SER A 150 22.97 -6.16 -8.61
CA SER A 150 23.31 -7.05 -9.73
C SER A 150 23.09 -6.43 -11.10
N GLU A 151 22.37 -5.32 -11.20
CA GLU A 151 21.92 -4.75 -12.48
C GLU A 151 22.71 -3.51 -12.88
N GLY A 152 23.36 -2.85 -11.94
CA GLY A 152 24.11 -1.63 -12.21
C GLY A 152 24.82 -1.11 -10.96
N SER A 153 24.93 0.20 -10.85
CA SER A 153 25.59 0.88 -9.73
C SER A 153 24.58 1.65 -8.89
N PRO A 154 23.80 0.98 -8.02
CA PRO A 154 22.92 1.66 -7.10
C PRO A 154 23.68 2.33 -5.97
N SER A 155 23.20 3.48 -5.52
CA SER A 155 23.73 4.24 -4.41
C SER A 155 22.62 4.98 -3.67
N CYS A 156 22.91 5.37 -2.43
CA CYS A 156 22.00 6.12 -1.58
C CYS A 156 22.75 7.28 -0.93
N SER A 157 22.17 8.47 -1.00
CA SER A 157 22.68 9.65 -0.31
C SER A 157 21.53 10.42 0.35
N SER A 158 21.60 10.53 1.68
CA SER A 158 20.59 11.19 2.54
C SER A 158 19.18 10.59 2.41
N SER A 159 18.43 11.01 1.40
CA SER A 159 17.06 10.57 1.10
C SER A 159 16.83 10.35 -0.39
N THR A 160 17.91 10.21 -1.15
CA THR A 160 17.87 10.00 -2.60
C THR A 160 18.54 8.68 -2.92
N PHE A 161 17.78 7.79 -3.56
CA PHE A 161 18.31 6.61 -4.22
C PHE A 161 18.73 6.99 -5.65
N THR A 162 19.85 6.46 -6.12
CA THR A 162 20.36 6.69 -7.47
C THR A 162 20.87 5.39 -8.03
N PHE A 163 20.34 4.97 -9.17
CA PHE A 163 20.82 3.84 -9.95
C PHE A 163 21.49 4.36 -11.22
N GLU A 164 22.71 3.92 -11.48
CA GLU A 164 23.38 4.15 -12.77
C GLU A 164 23.44 2.85 -13.56
N GLY A 165 22.93 2.88 -14.79
CA GLY A 165 22.89 1.75 -15.72
C GLY A 165 23.60 2.05 -17.04
N GLN A 166 23.89 0.99 -17.80
CA GLN A 166 24.52 1.00 -19.13
C GLN A 166 23.69 0.18 -20.11
#